data_AF-A0A9W6WA16-F1
#
_entry.id   AF-A0A9W6WA16-F1
#
_cell.length_a   1.000
_cell.length_b   1.000
_cell.length_c   1.000
_cell.angle_alpha   90.00
_cell.angle_beta   90.00
_cell.angle_gamma   90.00
#
_symmetry.space_group_name_H-M   'P 1'
#
loop_
_entity.id
_entity.type
_entity.pdbx_description
1 polymer ?
#
loop_
_entity_poly.entity_id
_entity_poly.type
_entity_poly.pdbx_seq_one_letter_code
_entity_poly.pdbx_strand_id
1 'polypeptide(L)'
;MWRVGRGKAAAAALALGIAALAVLFVPGSAGAEGEEDVKDPSGVCTLGQWQKDSAKCIEGLPDVPKDACKEVPAPSSPDSGLAGWFAKDPAVSDDPHAGVYSLYGYAGYQSRLYDVGCLGGTPVDSYTGANALAGGEFMIATGITGASNALREWAWQPADAWGWSDGLVKTATQAVYEKVFSIFGIITVGVVGLYLIWRSRQAEMSSAMTTVGWALFILILVTAVAKWPTESAQVADSAMTTALTTVNNAVGPPSGCDGQPQPCEDKRPAAVRASDTVTENLLYRNWLRSTLGSADNEAAKFYGRALYQSTAFSWTEMEAARKDPAERTRLVEVKAQQWRKLAGQIQRSYPESYENLQGIRSWERVGAGFLAILSALLFALFDITASILIILGFLLIRWAIIALPIIGTIAILKPAGGGFKRLINIVLSAVINVIIFGVAAAVYLFAVDQILSSKLAPWLQVLLIALTGAAAWMLLRPYRRMLALGGGGSMRDSFWGASKKEKEEKVKIVERGARGSGGTSGEERPETRSEELTRVMDDAGSDRPEVRRDPAPAARSGSAPGMSVYRPGGRRTGSTVTAYEPSESPRVFSSSRPD
;
A
#
# COMPACT_ATOMS: atom_id res chain seq x y z
N MET A 1 23.75 12.26 19.61
CA MET A 1 22.42 11.62 19.83
C MET A 1 21.23 12.58 19.82
N TRP A 2 21.38 13.86 20.17
CA TRP A 2 20.25 14.82 20.35
C TRP A 2 19.55 15.35 19.08
N ARG A 3 20.20 15.37 17.90
CA ARG A 3 19.58 15.86 16.65
C ARG A 3 18.60 14.89 16.00
N VAL A 4 18.72 13.58 16.27
CA VAL A 4 17.87 12.55 15.65
C VAL A 4 16.51 12.42 16.37
N GLY A 5 16.45 12.77 17.66
CA GLY A 5 15.21 12.78 18.45
C GLY A 5 14.26 13.92 18.07
N ARG A 6 14.78 15.13 17.84
CA ARG A 6 13.99 16.30 17.44
C ARG A 6 13.27 16.12 16.10
N GLY A 7 13.92 15.50 15.11
CA GLY A 7 13.27 15.21 13.83
C GLY A 7 12.16 14.15 13.92
N LYS A 8 12.27 13.19 14.85
CA LYS A 8 11.22 12.20 15.10
C LYS A 8 10.03 12.81 15.83
N ALA A 9 10.28 13.64 16.85
CA ALA A 9 9.23 14.33 17.57
C ALA A 9 8.51 15.36 16.69
N ALA A 10 9.24 16.10 15.85
CA ALA A 10 8.64 17.05 14.92
C ALA A 10 7.80 16.37 13.84
N ALA A 11 8.28 15.27 13.24
CA ALA A 11 7.51 14.51 12.26
C ALA A 11 6.28 13.84 12.89
N ALA A 12 6.41 13.30 14.11
CA ALA A 12 5.28 12.73 14.84
C ALA A 12 4.26 13.81 15.22
N ALA A 13 4.70 14.99 15.67
CA ALA A 13 3.82 16.11 16.00
C ALA A 13 3.14 16.71 14.75
N LEU A 14 3.81 16.72 13.61
CA LEU A 14 3.25 17.21 12.34
C LEU A 14 2.28 16.20 11.73
N ALA A 15 2.57 14.89 11.84
CA ALA A 15 1.64 13.83 11.45
C ALA A 15 0.42 13.76 12.39
N LEU A 16 0.62 13.87 13.71
CA LEU A 16 -0.47 14.01 14.68
C LEU A 16 -1.23 15.32 14.47
N GLY A 17 -0.56 16.40 14.06
CA GLY A 17 -1.18 17.67 13.72
C GLY A 17 -2.05 17.57 12.48
N ILE A 18 -1.59 16.92 11.41
CA ILE A 18 -2.37 16.69 10.18
C ILE A 18 -3.51 15.70 10.43
N ALA A 19 -3.28 14.62 11.17
CA ALA A 19 -4.32 13.67 11.54
C ALA A 19 -5.35 14.29 12.48
N ALA A 20 -4.91 15.10 13.46
CA ALA A 20 -5.81 15.85 14.33
C ALA A 20 -6.55 16.95 13.57
N LEU A 21 -5.93 17.63 12.60
CA LEU A 21 -6.65 18.55 11.70
C LEU A 21 -7.66 17.80 10.84
N ALA A 22 -7.32 16.61 10.31
CA ALA A 22 -8.26 15.79 9.57
C ALA A 22 -9.44 15.32 10.42
N VAL A 23 -9.22 15.06 11.72
CA VAL A 23 -10.25 14.70 12.71
C VAL A 23 -11.04 15.91 13.23
N LEU A 24 -10.42 17.08 13.37
CA LEU A 24 -11.04 18.32 13.88
C LEU A 24 -11.80 19.09 12.79
N PHE A 25 -11.46 18.89 11.51
CA PHE A 25 -12.21 19.40 10.36
C PHE A 25 -13.16 18.34 9.77
N VAL A 26 -13.44 17.27 10.52
CA VAL A 26 -14.60 16.41 10.28
C VAL A 26 -15.83 17.28 10.54
N PRO A 27 -16.62 17.68 9.53
CA PRO A 27 -18.03 17.87 9.84
C PRO A 27 -18.47 16.51 10.37
N GLY A 28 -18.89 16.44 11.64
CA GLY A 28 -19.69 15.31 12.08
C GLY A 28 -20.74 15.07 11.01
N SER A 29 -21.04 13.81 10.73
CA SER A 29 -22.14 13.37 9.85
C SER A 29 -23.47 13.92 10.39
N ALA A 30 -23.64 15.23 10.27
CA ALA A 30 -24.81 15.97 10.63
C ALA A 30 -25.78 15.80 9.46
N GLY A 31 -26.58 14.75 9.57
CA GLY A 31 -27.85 14.60 8.88
C GLY A 31 -27.77 13.88 7.53
N ALA A 32 -27.61 12.55 7.54
CA ALA A 32 -28.11 11.71 6.45
C ALA A 32 -29.64 11.50 6.56
N GLU A 33 -30.24 11.75 7.72
CA GLU A 33 -31.67 11.49 7.99
C GLU A 33 -32.65 12.41 7.23
N GLY A 34 -32.20 13.34 6.40
CA GLY A 34 -33.07 14.25 5.63
C GLY A 34 -32.82 14.30 4.12
N GLU A 35 -31.76 13.69 3.60
CA GLU A 35 -31.41 13.78 2.17
C GLU A 35 -32.04 12.63 1.35
N GLU A 36 -32.41 11.51 1.99
CA GLU A 36 -32.98 10.33 1.30
C GLU A 36 -34.39 10.57 0.71
N ASP A 37 -35.17 11.47 1.31
CA ASP A 37 -36.55 11.78 0.91
C ASP A 37 -36.66 12.88 -0.16
N VAL A 38 -35.52 13.45 -0.58
CA VAL A 38 -35.51 14.48 -1.64
C VAL A 38 -35.88 13.83 -2.97
N LYS A 39 -36.99 14.30 -3.58
CA LYS A 39 -37.43 13.83 -4.90
C LYS A 39 -36.56 14.39 -6.01
N ASP A 40 -36.30 13.56 -7.01
CA ASP A 40 -35.66 14.01 -8.23
C ASP A 40 -36.58 14.96 -9.01
N PRO A 41 -36.04 15.79 -9.92
CA PRO A 41 -36.86 16.72 -10.71
C PRO A 41 -37.90 16.06 -11.61
N SER A 42 -37.79 14.75 -11.89
CA SER A 42 -38.82 14.00 -12.61
C SER A 42 -40.02 13.64 -11.73
N GLY A 43 -39.83 13.65 -10.41
CA GLY A 43 -40.83 13.25 -9.41
C GLY A 43 -41.05 11.74 -9.31
N VAL A 44 -40.26 10.94 -10.03
CA VAL A 44 -40.40 9.48 -10.12
C VAL A 44 -39.82 8.79 -8.89
N CYS A 45 -38.65 9.24 -8.42
CA CYS A 45 -37.94 8.60 -7.33
C CYS A 45 -37.31 9.61 -6.36
N THR A 46 -37.14 9.20 -5.10
CA THR A 46 -36.31 9.93 -4.15
C THR A 46 -34.83 9.58 -4.32
N LEU A 47 -33.94 10.37 -3.70
CA LEU A 47 -32.49 10.14 -3.75
C LEU A 47 -32.13 8.74 -3.20
N GLY A 48 -32.73 8.34 -2.07
CA GLY A 48 -32.50 7.02 -1.50
C GLY A 48 -32.96 5.89 -2.43
N GLN A 49 -34.06 6.09 -3.17
CA GLN A 49 -34.53 5.11 -4.16
C GLN A 49 -33.59 5.00 -5.36
N TRP A 50 -33.07 6.12 -5.87
CA TRP A 50 -32.07 6.15 -6.92
C TRP A 50 -30.78 5.41 -6.52
N GLN A 51 -30.36 5.56 -5.27
CA GLN A 51 -29.15 4.90 -4.75
C GLN A 51 -29.34 3.40 -4.50
N LYS A 52 -30.55 2.98 -4.10
CA LYS A 52 -30.86 1.59 -3.75
C LYS A 52 -31.28 0.72 -4.95
N ASP A 53 -32.11 1.25 -5.84
CA ASP A 53 -32.68 0.51 -6.99
C ASP A 53 -32.94 1.46 -8.17
N SER A 54 -31.85 1.89 -8.81
CA SER A 54 -31.87 2.77 -9.98
C SER A 54 -32.66 2.21 -11.15
N ALA A 55 -32.72 0.88 -11.30
CA ALA A 55 -33.38 0.21 -12.42
C ALA A 55 -34.89 0.54 -12.47
N LYS A 56 -35.57 0.43 -11.32
CA LYS A 56 -37.00 0.81 -11.22
C LYS A 56 -37.24 2.29 -11.48
N CYS A 57 -36.33 3.14 -11.04
CA CYS A 57 -36.44 4.58 -11.30
C CYS A 57 -36.30 4.92 -12.80
N ILE A 58 -35.42 4.22 -13.52
CA ILE A 58 -35.25 4.41 -14.97
C ILE A 58 -36.50 3.95 -15.74
N GLU A 59 -37.20 2.91 -15.29
CA GLU A 59 -38.44 2.45 -15.92
C GLU A 59 -39.53 3.53 -15.91
N GLY A 60 -39.61 4.34 -14.85
CA GLY A 60 -40.54 5.45 -14.74
C GLY A 60 -40.18 6.69 -15.57
N LEU A 61 -38.96 6.75 -16.13
CA LEU A 61 -38.55 7.85 -17.01
C LEU A 61 -39.13 7.67 -18.42
N PRO A 62 -39.50 8.77 -19.10
CA PRO A 62 -40.07 8.71 -20.43
C PRO A 62 -39.06 8.15 -21.44
N ASP A 63 -39.55 7.35 -22.38
CA ASP A 63 -38.73 6.83 -23.47
C ASP A 63 -38.23 7.95 -24.36
N VAL A 64 -36.94 7.89 -24.71
CA VAL A 64 -36.29 8.81 -25.64
C VAL A 64 -35.97 8.02 -26.91
N PRO A 65 -36.46 8.42 -28.10
CA PRO A 65 -36.23 7.69 -29.34
C PRO A 65 -34.74 7.63 -29.72
N LYS A 66 -34.38 6.70 -30.62
CA LYS A 66 -33.03 6.62 -31.17
C LYS A 66 -32.84 7.72 -32.21
N ASP A 67 -31.90 8.62 -31.96
CA ASP A 67 -31.53 9.70 -32.87
C ASP A 67 -30.16 9.41 -33.49
N ALA A 68 -30.02 9.54 -34.83
CA ALA A 68 -28.78 9.22 -35.53
C ALA A 68 -27.59 10.14 -35.14
N CYS A 69 -27.86 11.33 -34.59
CA CYS A 69 -26.83 12.26 -34.15
C CYS A 69 -26.46 12.13 -32.66
N LYS A 70 -27.16 11.25 -31.91
CA LYS A 70 -26.91 10.94 -30.49
C LYS A 70 -26.37 9.52 -30.33
N GLU A 71 -25.09 9.34 -30.65
CA GLU A 71 -24.43 8.05 -30.48
C GLU A 71 -24.17 7.74 -29.00
N VAL A 72 -24.75 6.64 -28.51
CA VAL A 72 -24.62 6.22 -27.11
C VAL A 72 -23.29 5.49 -26.91
N PRO A 73 -22.53 5.78 -25.83
CA PRO A 73 -21.33 5.05 -25.50
C PRO A 73 -21.58 3.54 -25.34
N ALA A 74 -20.78 2.72 -26.03
CA ALA A 74 -20.82 1.27 -25.83
C ALA A 74 -20.31 0.92 -24.41
N PRO A 75 -21.00 0.03 -23.68
CA PRO A 75 -20.54 -0.38 -22.36
C PRO A 75 -19.21 -1.14 -22.44
N SER A 76 -18.31 -0.87 -21.50
CA SER A 76 -17.00 -1.53 -21.43
C SER A 76 -17.01 -2.72 -20.46
N SER A 77 -16.13 -3.69 -20.67
CA SER A 77 -16.01 -4.84 -19.76
C SER A 77 -15.19 -4.49 -18.51
N PRO A 78 -15.42 -5.19 -17.38
CA PRO A 78 -14.66 -4.98 -16.13
C PRO A 78 -13.14 -5.10 -16.27
N ASP A 79 -12.70 -5.87 -17.26
CA ASP A 79 -11.32 -6.22 -17.57
C ASP A 79 -10.81 -5.56 -18.86
N SER A 80 -11.43 -4.46 -19.30
CA SER A 80 -10.97 -3.68 -20.46
C SER A 80 -10.02 -2.54 -20.07
N GLY A 81 -9.20 -2.09 -21.03
CA GLY A 81 -8.24 -1.00 -20.84
C GLY A 81 -6.96 -1.42 -20.10
N LEU A 82 -6.14 -0.45 -19.69
CA LEU A 82 -4.85 -0.71 -19.01
C LEU A 82 -5.02 -1.42 -17.66
N ALA A 83 -6.06 -1.05 -16.92
CA ALA A 83 -6.40 -1.69 -15.64
C ALA A 83 -6.87 -3.14 -15.81
N GLY A 84 -7.39 -3.48 -16.99
CA GLY A 84 -7.84 -4.81 -17.35
C GLY A 84 -6.78 -5.90 -17.22
N TRP A 85 -5.50 -5.55 -17.41
CA TRP A 85 -4.39 -6.49 -17.20
C TRP A 85 -4.26 -6.97 -15.75
N PHE A 86 -4.79 -6.18 -14.81
CA PHE A 86 -4.77 -6.42 -13.37
C PHE A 86 -6.13 -6.82 -12.81
N ALA A 87 -7.17 -6.83 -13.64
CA ALA A 87 -8.54 -7.07 -13.19
C ALA A 87 -8.77 -8.56 -12.94
N LYS A 88 -9.32 -8.87 -11.76
CA LYS A 88 -9.78 -10.22 -11.38
C LYS A 88 -11.16 -10.05 -10.75
N ASP A 89 -12.08 -10.95 -11.09
CA ASP A 89 -13.37 -11.01 -10.42
C ASP A 89 -13.14 -11.42 -8.96
N PRO A 90 -13.51 -10.59 -7.96
CA PRO A 90 -13.33 -10.93 -6.57
C PRO A 90 -14.34 -11.96 -6.06
N ALA A 91 -15.30 -12.42 -6.89
CA ALA A 91 -16.35 -13.39 -6.58
C ALA A 91 -17.22 -12.99 -5.36
N VAL A 92 -17.43 -11.69 -5.19
CA VAL A 92 -18.27 -11.09 -4.13
C VAL A 92 -19.33 -10.14 -4.68
N SER A 93 -19.66 -10.26 -5.96
CA SER A 93 -20.69 -9.44 -6.63
C SER A 93 -22.09 -9.62 -6.05
N ASP A 94 -22.36 -10.77 -5.43
CA ASP A 94 -23.62 -11.08 -4.73
C ASP A 94 -23.68 -10.51 -3.29
N ASP A 95 -22.58 -9.93 -2.77
CA ASP A 95 -22.58 -9.31 -1.44
C ASP A 95 -23.38 -7.99 -1.46
N PRO A 96 -24.33 -7.78 -0.54
CA PRO A 96 -25.09 -6.53 -0.45
C PRO A 96 -24.24 -5.26 -0.34
N HIS A 97 -22.99 -5.36 0.12
CA HIS A 97 -22.07 -4.25 0.29
C HIS A 97 -21.14 -4.04 -0.91
N ALA A 98 -21.24 -4.85 -1.97
CA ALA A 98 -20.38 -4.79 -3.15
C ALA A 98 -20.31 -3.37 -3.74
N GLY A 99 -19.11 -2.81 -3.82
CA GLY A 99 -18.88 -1.48 -4.39
C GLY A 99 -18.70 -1.50 -5.90
N VAL A 100 -18.31 -0.36 -6.47
CA VAL A 100 -18.10 -0.24 -7.93
C VAL A 100 -17.07 -1.23 -8.46
N TYR A 101 -15.97 -1.48 -7.73
CA TYR A 101 -14.94 -2.41 -8.17
C TYR A 101 -15.45 -3.86 -8.13
N SER A 102 -16.11 -4.24 -7.04
CA SER A 102 -16.67 -5.59 -6.86
C SER A 102 -17.75 -5.93 -7.88
N LEU A 103 -18.51 -4.93 -8.36
CA LEU A 103 -19.57 -5.14 -9.35
C LEU A 103 -19.08 -4.98 -10.79
N TYR A 104 -18.30 -3.93 -11.07
CA TYR A 104 -17.97 -3.46 -12.44
C TYR A 104 -16.47 -3.45 -12.75
N GLY A 105 -15.60 -3.84 -11.82
CA GLY A 105 -14.14 -3.80 -11.99
C GLY A 105 -13.67 -2.38 -12.35
N TYR A 106 -13.01 -2.24 -13.51
CA TYR A 106 -12.55 -0.94 -14.02
C TYR A 106 -13.34 -0.46 -15.25
N ALA A 107 -14.56 -0.95 -15.44
CA ALA A 107 -15.42 -0.52 -16.55
C ALA A 107 -15.93 0.92 -16.39
N GLY A 108 -16.46 1.51 -17.47
CA GLY A 108 -17.25 2.75 -17.45
C GLY A 108 -16.46 4.06 -17.38
N TYR A 109 -15.16 4.05 -17.10
CA TYR A 109 -14.35 5.27 -16.92
C TYR A 109 -13.94 6.00 -18.21
N GLN A 110 -14.52 5.65 -19.35
CA GLN A 110 -14.16 6.23 -20.64
C GLN A 110 -14.87 7.58 -20.82
N SER A 111 -14.10 8.62 -21.15
CA SER A 111 -14.66 9.92 -21.56
C SER A 111 -15.10 9.87 -23.02
N ARG A 112 -16.37 9.53 -23.26
CA ARG A 112 -16.99 9.58 -24.60
C ARG A 112 -17.72 10.91 -24.82
N LEU A 113 -17.85 11.29 -26.09
CA LEU A 113 -18.70 12.40 -26.53
C LEU A 113 -20.13 11.89 -26.70
N TYR A 114 -21.12 12.75 -26.45
CA TYR A 114 -22.53 12.43 -26.66
C TYR A 114 -23.23 13.65 -27.28
N ASP A 115 -24.18 13.43 -28.19
CA ASP A 115 -25.03 14.49 -28.79
C ASP A 115 -24.28 15.60 -29.56
N VAL A 116 -22.94 15.50 -29.71
CA VAL A 116 -22.13 16.50 -30.43
C VAL A 116 -22.47 16.59 -31.92
N GLY A 117 -22.96 15.50 -32.52
CA GLY A 117 -23.40 15.46 -33.92
C GLY A 117 -24.67 16.27 -34.17
N CYS A 118 -25.45 16.58 -33.13
CA CYS A 118 -26.69 17.34 -33.25
C CYS A 118 -26.49 18.86 -33.11
N LEU A 119 -25.28 19.32 -32.75
CA LEU A 119 -25.00 20.72 -32.39
C LEU A 119 -24.84 21.70 -33.56
N GLY A 120 -24.94 21.25 -34.82
CA GLY A 120 -25.01 22.09 -36.02
C GLY A 120 -24.08 23.31 -36.07
N GLY A 121 -22.90 23.19 -36.68
CA GLY A 121 -22.06 24.36 -37.05
C GLY A 121 -20.74 24.53 -36.28
N THR A 122 -20.48 23.76 -35.22
CA THR A 122 -19.14 23.66 -34.62
C THR A 122 -18.40 22.44 -35.17
N PRO A 123 -17.15 22.56 -35.65
CA PRO A 123 -16.35 21.40 -36.03
C PRO A 123 -16.19 20.46 -34.83
N VAL A 124 -16.57 19.20 -34.98
CA VAL A 124 -16.39 18.14 -33.98
C VAL A 124 -14.93 18.09 -33.49
N ASP A 125 -14.00 18.46 -34.37
CA ASP A 125 -12.56 18.57 -34.12
C ASP A 125 -12.19 19.51 -32.95
N SER A 126 -12.95 20.58 -32.71
CA SER A 126 -12.64 21.58 -31.67
C SER A 126 -12.72 21.01 -30.25
N TYR A 127 -13.54 19.99 -30.03
CA TYR A 127 -13.69 19.33 -28.72
C TYR A 127 -13.06 17.95 -28.68
N THR A 128 -12.86 17.29 -29.84
CA THR A 128 -12.38 15.91 -29.91
C THR A 128 -11.00 15.73 -29.30
N GLY A 129 -10.06 16.65 -29.56
CA GLY A 129 -8.69 16.54 -29.04
C GLY A 129 -8.61 16.58 -27.51
N ALA A 130 -9.27 17.55 -26.87
CA ALA A 130 -9.29 17.67 -25.41
C ALA A 130 -10.06 16.51 -24.74
N ASN A 131 -11.16 16.04 -25.35
CA ASN A 131 -11.87 14.87 -24.83
C ASN A 131 -11.07 13.57 -24.98
N ALA A 132 -10.32 13.41 -26.07
CA ALA A 132 -9.41 12.28 -26.24
C ALA A 132 -8.29 12.29 -25.21
N LEU A 133 -7.73 13.48 -24.92
CA LEU A 133 -6.77 13.67 -23.83
C LEU A 133 -7.36 13.26 -22.48
N ALA A 134 -8.55 13.78 -22.13
CA ALA A 134 -9.24 13.43 -20.89
C ALA A 134 -9.49 11.91 -20.79
N GLY A 135 -9.91 11.26 -21.88
CA GLY A 135 -10.06 9.81 -21.93
C GLY A 135 -8.74 9.05 -21.71
N GLY A 136 -7.65 9.54 -22.28
CA GLY A 136 -6.29 9.01 -22.05
C GLY A 136 -5.85 9.17 -20.59
N GLU A 137 -6.18 10.29 -19.96
CA GLU A 137 -5.85 10.53 -18.55
C GLU A 137 -6.59 9.56 -17.62
N PHE A 138 -7.88 9.31 -17.85
CA PHE A 138 -8.62 8.29 -17.11
C PHE A 138 -8.07 6.88 -17.37
N MET A 139 -7.60 6.58 -18.58
CA MET A 139 -6.96 5.30 -18.86
C MET A 139 -5.68 5.10 -18.03
N ILE A 140 -4.88 6.15 -17.85
CA ILE A 140 -3.68 6.11 -17.00
C ILE A 140 -4.07 6.01 -15.53
N ALA A 141 -5.03 6.81 -15.06
CA ALA A 141 -5.48 6.81 -13.67
C ALA A 141 -6.08 5.45 -13.25
N THR A 142 -6.91 4.87 -14.12
CA THR A 142 -7.45 3.51 -13.93
C THR A 142 -6.33 2.47 -13.95
N GLY A 143 -5.35 2.57 -14.85
CA GLY A 143 -4.20 1.66 -14.89
C GLY A 143 -3.35 1.68 -13.61
N ILE A 144 -3.04 2.88 -13.08
CA ILE A 144 -2.32 3.04 -11.81
C ILE A 144 -3.11 2.44 -10.64
N THR A 145 -4.41 2.76 -10.57
CA THR A 145 -5.30 2.24 -9.53
C THR A 145 -5.42 0.72 -9.62
N GLY A 146 -5.54 0.18 -10.83
CA GLY A 146 -5.59 -1.26 -11.10
C GLY A 146 -4.33 -1.99 -10.66
N ALA A 147 -3.15 -1.44 -10.98
CA ALA A 147 -1.88 -1.99 -10.54
C ALA A 147 -1.74 -1.98 -9.01
N SER A 148 -2.16 -0.88 -8.36
CA SER A 148 -2.14 -0.76 -6.90
C SER A 148 -3.06 -1.80 -6.24
N ASN A 149 -4.31 -1.87 -6.70
CA ASN A 149 -5.31 -2.79 -6.19
C ASN A 149 -4.87 -4.25 -6.35
N ALA A 150 -4.37 -4.65 -7.53
CA ALA A 150 -3.89 -6.00 -7.74
C ALA A 150 -2.70 -6.36 -6.84
N LEU A 151 -1.73 -5.44 -6.67
CA LEU A 151 -0.60 -5.69 -5.80
C LEU A 151 -1.01 -5.82 -4.34
N ARG A 152 -1.99 -5.02 -3.91
CA ARG A 152 -2.59 -5.13 -2.59
C ARG A 152 -3.33 -6.45 -2.44
N GLU A 153 -4.20 -6.84 -3.37
CA GLU A 153 -4.91 -8.11 -3.29
C GLU A 153 -3.95 -9.30 -3.26
N TRP A 154 -2.86 -9.26 -4.04
CA TRP A 154 -1.76 -10.23 -3.95
C TRP A 154 -1.06 -10.24 -2.59
N ALA A 155 -0.87 -9.08 -1.97
CA ALA A 155 -0.29 -8.98 -0.63
C ALA A 155 -1.18 -9.62 0.45
N TRP A 156 -2.49 -9.76 0.20
CA TRP A 156 -3.47 -10.32 1.11
C TRP A 156 -3.90 -11.76 0.76
N GLN A 157 -3.63 -12.21 -0.46
CA GLN A 157 -3.91 -13.56 -0.96
C GLN A 157 -2.59 -14.27 -1.33
N PRO A 158 -1.88 -14.85 -0.34
CA PRO A 158 -0.54 -15.41 -0.54
C PRO A 158 -0.52 -16.58 -1.54
N ALA A 159 -1.61 -17.35 -1.62
CA ALA A 159 -1.76 -18.45 -2.56
C ALA A 159 -1.76 -17.97 -4.02
N ASP A 160 -2.49 -16.91 -4.33
CA ASP A 160 -2.58 -16.36 -5.69
C ASP A 160 -1.29 -15.65 -6.11
N ALA A 161 -0.61 -15.00 -5.16
CA ALA A 161 0.61 -14.26 -5.44
C ALA A 161 1.86 -15.15 -5.62
N TRP A 162 1.96 -16.26 -4.88
CA TRP A 162 3.18 -17.07 -4.80
C TRP A 162 2.98 -18.57 -5.00
N GLY A 163 1.79 -19.05 -5.37
CA GLY A 163 1.53 -20.48 -5.60
C GLY A 163 2.50 -21.11 -6.62
N TRP A 164 3.02 -20.33 -7.57
CA TRP A 164 4.07 -20.77 -8.50
C TRP A 164 5.38 -21.18 -7.78
N SER A 165 5.68 -20.59 -6.63
CA SER A 165 6.90 -20.86 -5.86
C SER A 165 6.79 -22.10 -4.97
N ASP A 166 5.60 -22.68 -4.82
CA ASP A 166 5.39 -23.86 -3.97
C ASP A 166 6.23 -25.05 -4.46
N GLY A 167 6.35 -25.22 -5.77
CA GLY A 167 7.25 -26.23 -6.38
C GLY A 167 8.73 -25.99 -6.05
N LEU A 168 9.15 -24.72 -6.02
CA LEU A 168 10.52 -24.34 -5.62
C LEU A 168 10.75 -24.61 -4.13
N VAL A 169 9.82 -24.20 -3.26
CA VAL A 169 9.90 -24.43 -1.82
C VAL A 169 9.97 -25.93 -1.53
N LYS A 170 9.14 -26.73 -2.20
CA LYS A 170 9.15 -28.19 -2.07
C LYS A 170 10.50 -28.78 -2.50
N THR A 171 10.95 -28.47 -3.72
CA THR A 171 12.19 -29.05 -4.28
C THR A 171 13.42 -28.62 -3.49
N ALA A 172 13.53 -27.32 -3.16
CA ALA A 172 14.66 -26.78 -2.42
C ALA A 172 14.70 -27.33 -0.99
N THR A 173 13.57 -27.35 -0.28
CA THR A 173 13.52 -27.87 1.11
C THR A 173 13.86 -29.35 1.15
N GLN A 174 13.34 -30.15 0.20
CA GLN A 174 13.64 -31.58 0.12
C GLN A 174 15.11 -31.83 -0.20
N ALA A 175 15.66 -31.15 -1.21
CA ALA A 175 17.07 -31.27 -1.56
C ALA A 175 17.98 -30.89 -0.39
N VAL A 176 17.68 -29.79 0.31
CA VAL A 176 18.44 -29.33 1.47
C VAL A 176 18.32 -30.34 2.63
N TYR A 177 17.14 -30.89 2.88
CA TYR A 177 16.94 -31.91 3.90
C TYR A 177 17.75 -33.18 3.61
N GLU A 178 17.68 -33.71 2.39
CA GLU A 178 18.39 -34.94 2.00
C GLU A 178 19.91 -34.76 2.04
N LYS A 179 20.42 -33.63 1.52
CA LYS A 179 21.87 -33.39 1.40
C LYS A 179 22.52 -32.89 2.69
N VAL A 180 21.79 -32.14 3.51
CA VAL A 180 22.35 -31.53 4.73
C VAL A 180 21.82 -32.23 5.96
N PHE A 181 20.50 -32.22 6.18
CA PHE A 181 19.95 -32.70 7.45
C PHE A 181 20.07 -34.22 7.62
N SER A 182 19.91 -35.03 6.58
CA SER A 182 20.06 -36.49 6.71
C SER A 182 21.47 -36.88 7.15
N ILE A 183 22.50 -36.30 6.53
CA ILE A 183 23.91 -36.61 6.81
C ILE A 183 24.34 -35.98 8.14
N PHE A 184 24.21 -34.66 8.27
CA PHE A 184 24.68 -33.95 9.46
C PHE A 184 23.74 -34.14 10.65
N GLY A 185 22.45 -34.41 10.44
CA GLY A 185 21.48 -34.72 11.50
C GLY A 185 21.85 -36.00 12.25
N ILE A 186 22.22 -37.07 11.55
CA ILE A 186 22.67 -38.31 12.20
C ILE A 186 23.95 -38.06 13.01
N ILE A 187 24.91 -37.34 12.44
CA ILE A 187 26.17 -36.99 13.13
C ILE A 187 25.87 -36.16 14.39
N THR A 188 25.02 -35.15 14.28
CA THR A 188 24.67 -34.27 15.40
C THR A 188 23.91 -34.99 16.50
N VAL A 189 22.96 -35.87 16.16
CA VAL A 189 22.30 -36.75 17.14
C VAL A 189 23.30 -37.67 17.83
N GLY A 190 24.27 -38.23 17.08
CA GLY A 190 25.35 -39.04 17.66
C GLY A 190 26.22 -38.26 18.65
N VAL A 191 26.60 -37.03 18.30
CA VAL A 191 27.38 -36.13 19.19
C VAL A 191 26.58 -35.76 20.44
N VAL A 192 25.29 -35.42 20.31
CA VAL A 192 24.42 -35.15 21.46
C VAL A 192 24.26 -36.40 22.33
N GLY A 193 24.11 -37.59 21.73
CA GLY A 193 24.05 -38.86 22.46
C GLY A 193 25.31 -39.14 23.28
N LEU A 194 26.49 -38.99 22.68
CA LEU A 194 27.78 -39.10 23.37
C LEU A 194 27.91 -38.08 24.51
N TYR A 195 27.52 -36.82 24.25
CA TYR A 195 27.52 -35.76 25.24
C TYR A 195 26.63 -36.08 26.45
N LEU A 196 25.44 -36.63 26.21
CA LEU A 196 24.51 -37.04 27.27
C LEU A 196 25.04 -38.22 28.08
N ILE A 197 25.66 -39.22 27.43
CA ILE A 197 26.31 -40.34 28.14
C ILE A 197 27.41 -39.79 29.06
N TRP A 198 28.24 -38.87 28.57
CA TRP A 198 29.29 -38.26 29.36
C TRP A 198 28.74 -37.43 30.54
N ARG A 199 27.71 -36.61 30.32
CA ARG A 199 27.11 -35.78 31.38
C ARG A 199 26.27 -36.59 32.37
N SER A 200 25.68 -37.71 31.96
CA SER A 200 24.96 -38.62 32.87
C SER A 200 25.87 -39.15 33.98
N ARG A 201 27.18 -39.32 33.68
CA ARG A 201 28.18 -39.71 34.67
C ARG A 201 28.50 -38.62 35.69
N GLN A 202 28.13 -37.37 35.44
CA GLN A 202 28.38 -36.21 36.31
C GLN A 202 27.15 -35.82 37.16
N ALA A 203 26.07 -36.62 37.19
CA ALA A 203 24.87 -36.43 38.00
C ALA A 203 24.06 -35.13 37.77
N GLU A 204 24.36 -34.32 36.75
CA GLU A 204 23.62 -33.10 36.43
C GLU A 204 22.36 -33.34 35.57
N MET A 205 21.38 -34.06 36.11
CA MET A 205 20.19 -34.54 35.38
C MET A 205 19.29 -33.42 34.82
N SER A 206 19.16 -32.29 35.52
CA SER A 206 18.19 -31.23 35.14
C SER A 206 18.56 -30.54 33.81
N SER A 207 19.85 -30.28 33.58
CA SER A 207 20.33 -29.61 32.35
C SER A 207 20.36 -30.54 31.13
N ALA A 208 20.56 -31.84 31.38
CA ALA A 208 20.52 -32.87 30.35
C ALA A 208 19.11 -33.00 29.78
N MET A 209 18.09 -32.98 30.65
CA MET A 209 16.69 -33.09 30.25
C MET A 209 16.23 -31.93 29.36
N THR A 210 16.66 -30.70 29.65
CA THR A 210 16.36 -29.53 28.79
C THR A 210 17.04 -29.63 27.43
N THR A 211 18.25 -30.18 27.36
CA THR A 211 19.01 -30.35 26.11
C THR A 211 18.38 -31.43 25.23
N VAL A 212 17.98 -32.55 25.83
CA VAL A 212 17.24 -33.62 25.15
C VAL A 212 15.91 -33.11 24.62
N GLY A 213 15.13 -32.43 25.47
CA GLY A 213 13.84 -31.86 25.08
C GLY A 213 13.97 -30.89 23.90
N TRP A 214 14.99 -30.04 23.92
CA TRP A 214 15.29 -29.12 22.83
C TRP A 214 15.69 -29.83 21.53
N ALA A 215 16.61 -30.80 21.61
CA ALA A 215 17.06 -31.56 20.45
C ALA A 215 15.91 -32.33 19.80
N LEU A 216 15.06 -32.97 20.61
CA LEU A 216 13.85 -33.65 20.12
C LEU A 216 12.86 -32.67 19.49
N PHE A 217 12.63 -31.51 20.11
CA PHE A 217 11.75 -30.49 19.56
C PHE A 217 12.22 -30.02 18.18
N ILE A 218 13.50 -29.69 18.02
CA ILE A 218 14.06 -29.27 16.74
C ILE A 218 14.00 -30.40 15.72
N LEU A 219 14.29 -31.65 16.11
CA LEU A 219 14.23 -32.80 15.22
C LEU A 219 12.81 -32.99 14.69
N ILE A 220 11.79 -32.97 15.57
CA ILE A 220 10.38 -33.06 15.18
C ILE A 220 10.00 -31.90 14.25
N LEU A 221 10.38 -30.67 14.60
CA LEU A 221 10.09 -29.47 13.81
C LEU A 221 10.68 -29.56 12.40
N VAL A 222 11.97 -29.90 12.28
CA VAL A 222 12.65 -30.00 10.99
C VAL A 222 12.08 -31.13 10.16
N THR A 223 11.82 -32.29 10.75
CA THR A 223 11.23 -33.43 10.03
C THR A 223 9.80 -33.15 9.57
N ALA A 224 8.98 -32.46 10.37
CA ALA A 224 7.64 -32.05 9.98
C ALA A 224 7.68 -31.09 8.78
N VAL A 225 8.51 -30.06 8.84
CA VAL A 225 8.69 -29.08 7.77
C VAL A 225 9.25 -29.74 6.50
N ALA A 226 10.19 -30.66 6.61
CA ALA A 226 10.76 -31.35 5.46
C ALA A 226 9.76 -32.32 4.81
N LYS A 227 8.90 -32.96 5.60
CA LYS A 227 7.87 -33.87 5.08
C LYS A 227 6.71 -33.12 4.43
N TRP A 228 6.34 -31.95 4.96
CA TRP A 228 5.23 -31.13 4.47
C TRP A 228 5.65 -29.66 4.28
N PRO A 229 6.55 -29.35 3.32
CA PRO A 229 7.12 -28.02 3.17
C PRO A 229 6.10 -26.98 2.70
N THR A 230 5.23 -27.36 1.76
CA THR A 230 4.18 -26.48 1.21
C THR A 230 3.09 -26.20 2.24
N GLU A 231 2.61 -27.23 2.93
CA GLU A 231 1.60 -27.09 3.99
C GLU A 231 2.11 -26.19 5.12
N SER A 232 3.38 -26.36 5.51
CA SER A 232 4.00 -25.52 6.54
C SER A 232 4.04 -24.04 6.13
N ALA A 233 4.31 -23.76 4.86
CA ALA A 233 4.26 -22.40 4.32
C ALA A 233 2.83 -21.85 4.31
N GLN A 234 1.86 -22.63 3.86
CA GLN A 234 0.46 -22.22 3.79
C GLN A 234 -0.14 -21.96 5.18
N VAL A 235 0.23 -22.74 6.20
CA VAL A 235 -0.18 -22.51 7.59
C VAL A 235 0.40 -21.19 8.11
N ALA A 236 1.68 -20.93 7.86
CA ALA A 236 2.31 -19.67 8.26
C ALA A 236 1.69 -18.46 7.55
N ASP A 237 1.42 -18.61 6.24
CA ASP A 237 0.77 -17.61 5.42
C ASP A 237 -0.65 -17.31 5.94
N SER A 238 -1.43 -18.35 6.26
CA SER A 238 -2.81 -18.23 6.79
C SER A 238 -2.86 -17.58 8.17
N ALA A 239 -1.92 -17.90 9.05
CA ALA A 239 -1.82 -17.25 10.36
C ALA A 239 -1.55 -15.75 10.21
N MET A 240 -0.71 -15.36 9.24
CA MET A 240 -0.38 -13.96 8.99
C MET A 240 -1.55 -13.20 8.34
N THR A 241 -2.23 -13.77 7.35
CA THR A 241 -3.41 -13.14 6.74
C THR A 241 -4.56 -13.01 7.73
N THR A 242 -4.74 -13.97 8.64
CA THR A 242 -5.72 -13.89 9.74
C THR A 242 -5.40 -12.73 10.69
N ALA A 243 -4.12 -12.60 11.09
CA ALA A 243 -3.68 -11.49 11.93
C ALA A 243 -3.89 -10.14 11.24
N LEU A 244 -3.52 -10.04 9.96
CA LEU A 244 -3.76 -8.85 9.15
C LEU A 244 -5.26 -8.51 9.06
N THR A 245 -6.11 -9.50 8.78
CA THR A 245 -7.56 -9.31 8.62
C THR A 245 -8.20 -8.85 9.92
N THR A 246 -7.81 -9.45 11.04
CA THR A 246 -8.30 -9.07 12.37
C THR A 246 -7.98 -7.61 12.68
N VAL A 247 -6.74 -7.19 12.39
CA VAL A 247 -6.33 -5.80 12.64
C VAL A 247 -7.01 -4.83 11.68
N ASN A 248 -7.18 -5.21 10.41
CA ASN A 248 -7.89 -4.38 9.44
C ASN A 248 -9.39 -4.31 9.73
N ASN A 249 -10.01 -5.33 10.32
CA ASN A 249 -11.40 -5.26 10.76
C ASN A 249 -11.56 -4.33 11.98
N ALA A 250 -10.55 -4.22 12.83
CA ALA A 250 -10.56 -3.33 13.99
C ALA A 250 -10.31 -1.85 13.64
N VAL A 251 -9.65 -1.57 12.51
CA VAL A 251 -9.17 -0.22 12.15
C VAL A 251 -9.73 0.28 10.82
N GLY A 252 -10.21 -0.62 9.97
CA GLY A 252 -10.72 -0.32 8.63
C GLY A 252 -12.01 0.50 8.67
N PRO A 253 -12.37 1.14 7.55
CA PRO A 253 -13.58 1.95 7.47
C PRO A 253 -14.80 1.13 7.93
N PRO A 254 -15.70 1.73 8.72
CA PRO A 254 -16.90 1.04 9.16
C PRO A 254 -17.63 0.52 7.92
N SER A 255 -18.01 -0.75 7.94
CA SER A 255 -19.02 -1.24 7.01
C SER A 255 -20.25 -0.37 7.24
N GLY A 256 -20.74 0.31 6.19
CA GLY A 256 -21.80 1.32 6.26
C GLY A 256 -23.14 0.72 6.71
N CYS A 257 -23.25 0.40 7.98
CA CYS A 257 -24.33 -0.36 8.59
C CYS A 257 -25.04 0.48 9.66
N ASP A 258 -25.10 1.80 9.46
CA ASP A 258 -25.94 2.67 10.26
C ASP A 258 -27.41 2.39 9.89
N GLY A 259 -28.16 1.74 10.81
CA GLY A 259 -29.62 1.66 10.75
C GLY A 259 -30.26 0.28 10.49
N GLN A 260 -29.51 -0.83 10.39
CA GLN A 260 -30.10 -2.18 10.21
C GLN A 260 -30.01 -3.03 11.50
N PRO A 261 -31.11 -3.70 11.95
CA PRO A 261 -31.17 -4.45 13.21
C PRO A 261 -30.53 -5.87 13.16
N GLN A 262 -29.73 -6.20 12.15
CA GLN A 262 -28.96 -7.45 12.06
C GLN A 262 -27.47 -7.15 12.19
N PRO A 263 -26.64 -8.09 12.67
CA PRO A 263 -25.20 -7.93 12.59
C PRO A 263 -24.82 -7.94 11.10
N CYS A 264 -24.70 -6.76 10.51
CA CYS A 264 -24.25 -6.58 9.14
C CYS A 264 -22.75 -6.89 9.09
N GLU A 265 -22.45 -8.18 9.03
CA GLU A 265 -21.09 -8.67 8.82
C GLU A 265 -20.76 -8.54 7.34
N ASP A 266 -19.96 -7.54 6.99
CA ASP A 266 -19.36 -7.41 5.65
C ASP A 266 -18.37 -8.56 5.44
N LYS A 267 -18.73 -9.51 4.58
CA LYS A 267 -17.98 -10.75 4.34
C LYS A 267 -16.85 -10.58 3.32
N ARG A 268 -16.73 -9.41 2.70
CA ARG A 268 -15.72 -9.16 1.68
C ARG A 268 -14.32 -9.15 2.31
N PRO A 269 -13.31 -9.71 1.62
CA PRO A 269 -11.93 -9.60 2.06
C PRO A 269 -11.51 -8.15 2.27
N ALA A 270 -10.70 -7.88 3.29
CA ALA A 270 -10.18 -6.54 3.61
C ALA A 270 -9.58 -5.81 2.39
N ALA A 271 -8.83 -6.53 1.55
CA ALA A 271 -8.24 -5.99 0.34
C ALA A 271 -9.29 -5.56 -0.70
N VAL A 272 -10.35 -6.35 -0.89
CA VAL A 272 -11.43 -6.06 -1.85
C VAL A 272 -12.26 -4.86 -1.39
N ARG A 273 -12.59 -4.78 -0.10
CA ARG A 273 -13.25 -3.58 0.47
C ARG A 273 -12.44 -2.33 0.19
N ALA A 274 -11.14 -2.42 0.37
CA ALA A 274 -10.25 -1.31 0.09
C ALA A 274 -10.13 -1.00 -1.41
N SER A 275 -10.27 -1.99 -2.30
CA SER A 275 -10.34 -1.78 -3.77
C SER A 275 -11.64 -1.10 -4.17
N ASP A 276 -12.76 -1.45 -3.54
CA ASP A 276 -14.02 -0.74 -3.66
C ASP A 276 -13.90 0.72 -3.20
N THR A 277 -13.37 0.96 -1.99
CA THR A 277 -13.20 2.33 -1.44
C THR A 277 -12.38 3.21 -2.38
N VAL A 278 -11.26 2.72 -2.90
CA VAL A 278 -10.40 3.51 -3.80
C VAL A 278 -11.10 3.75 -5.14
N THR A 279 -11.74 2.74 -5.70
CA THR A 279 -12.39 2.84 -7.01
C THR A 279 -13.60 3.78 -6.95
N GLU A 280 -14.41 3.70 -5.89
CA GLU A 280 -15.55 4.58 -5.64
C GLU A 280 -15.08 6.04 -5.42
N ASN A 281 -14.18 6.26 -4.45
CA ASN A 281 -13.85 7.61 -4.02
C ASN A 281 -12.86 8.33 -4.95
N LEU A 282 -12.00 7.60 -5.64
CA LEU A 282 -10.96 8.17 -6.50
C LEU A 282 -11.40 8.16 -7.95
N LEU A 283 -11.69 6.98 -8.52
CA LEU A 283 -11.99 6.88 -9.95
C LEU A 283 -13.39 7.38 -10.26
N TYR A 284 -14.40 6.85 -9.57
CA TYR A 284 -15.79 7.18 -9.83
C TYR A 284 -16.13 8.64 -9.52
N ARG A 285 -15.68 9.20 -8.39
CA ARG A 285 -15.86 10.65 -8.13
C ARG A 285 -15.18 11.54 -9.17
N ASN A 286 -13.96 11.23 -9.60
CA ASN A 286 -13.32 12.03 -10.65
C ASN A 286 -14.02 11.84 -12.01
N TRP A 287 -14.52 10.64 -12.30
CA TRP A 287 -15.36 10.40 -13.47
C TRP A 287 -16.66 11.20 -13.43
N LEU A 288 -17.31 11.35 -12.28
CA LEU A 288 -18.47 12.23 -12.11
C LEU A 288 -18.10 13.70 -12.35
N ARG A 289 -16.94 14.16 -11.86
CA ARG A 289 -16.43 15.52 -12.16
C ARG A 289 -16.23 15.73 -13.66
N SER A 290 -15.70 14.72 -14.36
CA SER A 290 -15.54 14.77 -15.81
C SER A 290 -16.89 14.72 -16.55
N THR A 291 -17.80 13.84 -16.15
CA THR A 291 -19.00 13.54 -16.92
C THR A 291 -20.16 14.48 -16.62
N LEU A 292 -20.27 14.98 -15.38
CA LEU A 292 -21.39 15.80 -14.91
C LEU A 292 -20.95 17.16 -14.35
N GLY A 293 -19.65 17.49 -14.44
CA GLY A 293 -19.04 18.75 -13.99
C GLY A 293 -18.63 18.76 -12.52
N SER A 294 -19.32 17.99 -11.66
CA SER A 294 -18.98 17.84 -10.25
C SER A 294 -19.43 16.50 -9.71
N ALA A 295 -18.74 15.97 -8.70
CA ALA A 295 -19.16 14.78 -7.97
C ALA A 295 -20.29 15.05 -6.96
N ASP A 296 -20.49 16.32 -6.59
CA ASP A 296 -21.36 16.71 -5.46
C ASP A 296 -22.60 17.51 -5.89
N ASN A 297 -22.81 17.71 -7.19
CA ASN A 297 -24.02 18.35 -7.70
C ASN A 297 -25.21 17.38 -7.68
N GLU A 298 -26.43 17.93 -7.76
CA GLU A 298 -27.66 17.12 -7.68
C GLU A 298 -27.76 16.10 -8.81
N ALA A 299 -27.33 16.47 -10.03
CA ALA A 299 -27.29 15.54 -11.17
C ALA A 299 -26.44 14.29 -10.89
N ALA A 300 -25.26 14.46 -10.31
CA ALA A 300 -24.36 13.37 -9.94
C ALA A 300 -24.94 12.52 -8.82
N LYS A 301 -25.58 13.14 -7.81
CA LYS A 301 -26.22 12.43 -6.70
C LYS A 301 -27.37 11.55 -7.17
N PHE A 302 -28.27 12.08 -7.99
CA PHE A 302 -29.46 11.34 -8.48
C PHE A 302 -29.11 10.34 -9.59
N TYR A 303 -28.44 10.80 -10.64
CA TYR A 303 -28.31 10.03 -11.88
C TYR A 303 -26.91 9.46 -12.08
N GLY A 304 -25.90 9.89 -11.34
CA GLY A 304 -24.50 9.53 -11.60
C GLY A 304 -24.24 8.03 -11.55
N ARG A 305 -24.82 7.30 -10.59
CA ARG A 305 -24.62 5.85 -10.44
C ARG A 305 -25.31 5.09 -11.56
N ALA A 306 -26.57 5.42 -11.82
CA ALA A 306 -27.36 4.85 -12.90
C ALA A 306 -26.70 5.09 -14.28
N LEU A 307 -26.19 6.30 -14.50
CA LEU A 307 -25.51 6.69 -15.73
C LEU A 307 -24.22 5.87 -15.92
N TYR A 308 -23.43 5.72 -14.87
CA TYR A 308 -22.24 4.86 -14.88
C TYR A 308 -22.57 3.39 -15.18
N GLN A 309 -23.62 2.84 -14.56
CA GLN A 309 -24.04 1.45 -14.79
C GLN A 309 -24.47 1.19 -16.24
N SER A 310 -24.98 2.22 -16.93
CA SER A 310 -25.32 2.11 -18.35
C SER A 310 -24.10 2.11 -19.29
N THR A 311 -22.90 2.48 -18.82
CA THR A 311 -21.65 2.42 -19.59
C THR A 311 -20.69 1.32 -19.14
N ALA A 312 -21.09 0.51 -18.17
CA ALA A 312 -20.26 -0.55 -17.59
C ALA A 312 -21.01 -1.89 -17.61
N PHE A 313 -20.36 -2.95 -18.10
CA PHE A 313 -20.79 -4.31 -17.79
C PHE A 313 -20.33 -4.67 -16.38
N SER A 314 -21.22 -5.28 -15.60
CA SER A 314 -20.82 -5.99 -14.39
C SER A 314 -20.09 -7.29 -14.73
N TRP A 315 -19.41 -7.89 -13.76
CA TRP A 315 -18.77 -9.20 -13.91
C TRP A 315 -19.76 -10.28 -14.37
N THR A 316 -20.95 -10.31 -13.78
CA THR A 316 -22.01 -11.29 -14.09
C THR A 316 -22.61 -11.06 -15.49
N GLU A 317 -22.90 -9.81 -15.86
CA GLU A 317 -23.36 -9.46 -17.21
C GLU A 317 -22.31 -9.81 -18.26
N MET A 318 -21.02 -9.56 -17.98
CA MET A 318 -19.95 -9.88 -18.91
C MET A 318 -19.75 -11.38 -19.06
N GLU A 319 -19.91 -12.16 -17.99
CA GLU A 319 -19.89 -13.62 -18.08
C GLU A 319 -21.02 -14.15 -18.98
N ALA A 320 -22.24 -13.65 -18.79
CA ALA A 320 -23.38 -13.99 -19.64
C ALA A 320 -23.16 -13.59 -21.10
N ALA A 321 -22.68 -12.35 -21.34
CA ALA A 321 -22.37 -11.83 -22.67
C ALA A 321 -21.21 -12.56 -23.38
N ARG A 322 -20.31 -13.23 -22.64
CA ARG A 322 -19.28 -14.11 -23.22
C ARG A 322 -19.84 -15.46 -23.65
N LYS A 323 -20.85 -15.97 -22.93
CA LYS A 323 -21.49 -17.26 -23.23
C LYS A 323 -22.46 -17.15 -24.41
N ASP A 324 -23.17 -16.03 -24.56
CA ASP A 324 -24.16 -15.83 -25.62
C ASP A 324 -24.03 -14.45 -26.31
N PRO A 325 -23.70 -14.41 -27.62
CA PRO A 325 -23.69 -13.18 -28.40
C PRO A 325 -25.05 -12.47 -28.49
N ALA A 326 -26.17 -13.21 -28.46
CA ALA A 326 -27.50 -12.61 -28.51
C ALA A 326 -27.80 -11.85 -27.21
N GLU A 327 -27.44 -12.45 -26.07
CA GLU A 327 -27.52 -11.81 -24.76
C GLU A 327 -26.64 -10.55 -24.69
N ARG A 328 -25.44 -10.59 -25.26
CA ARG A 328 -24.59 -9.40 -25.36
C ARG A 328 -25.31 -8.25 -26.10
N THR A 329 -25.88 -8.53 -27.26
CA THR A 329 -26.62 -7.50 -28.04
C THR A 329 -27.83 -6.98 -27.26
N ARG A 330 -28.56 -7.86 -26.55
CA ARG A 330 -29.67 -7.47 -25.67
C ARG A 330 -29.22 -6.52 -24.57
N LEU A 331 -28.14 -6.85 -23.86
CA LEU A 331 -27.62 -6.04 -22.76
C LEU A 331 -27.11 -4.67 -23.25
N VAL A 332 -26.43 -4.63 -24.40
CA VAL A 332 -25.99 -3.37 -25.02
C VAL A 332 -27.19 -2.48 -25.33
N GLU A 333 -28.26 -3.05 -25.91
CA GLU A 333 -29.46 -2.28 -26.24
C GLU A 333 -30.19 -1.76 -24.99
N VAL A 334 -30.35 -2.61 -23.96
CA VAL A 334 -30.96 -2.22 -22.69
C VAL A 334 -30.19 -1.08 -22.03
N LYS A 335 -28.87 -1.21 -21.91
CA LYS A 335 -28.01 -0.15 -21.35
C LYS A 335 -28.04 1.11 -22.19
N ALA A 336 -28.10 0.99 -23.53
CA ALA A 336 -28.22 2.14 -24.41
C ALA A 336 -29.56 2.88 -24.28
N GLN A 337 -30.65 2.16 -23.99
CA GLN A 337 -31.95 2.75 -23.65
C GLN A 337 -31.88 3.48 -22.31
N GLN A 338 -31.29 2.86 -21.28
CA GLN A 338 -31.11 3.48 -19.97
C GLN A 338 -30.29 4.77 -20.06
N TRP A 339 -29.17 4.77 -20.80
CA TRP A 339 -28.37 5.96 -21.04
C TRP A 339 -29.20 7.08 -21.67
N ARG A 340 -29.99 6.80 -22.71
CA ARG A 340 -30.81 7.81 -23.39
C ARG A 340 -31.87 8.42 -22.46
N LYS A 341 -32.54 7.60 -21.64
CA LYS A 341 -33.52 8.09 -20.65
C LYS A 341 -32.86 9.01 -19.64
N LEU A 342 -31.73 8.59 -19.08
CA LEU A 342 -30.96 9.37 -18.10
C LEU A 342 -30.43 10.67 -18.71
N ALA A 343 -29.81 10.61 -19.89
CA ALA A 343 -29.30 11.77 -20.60
C ALA A 343 -30.43 12.77 -20.94
N GLY A 344 -31.59 12.29 -21.40
CA GLY A 344 -32.76 13.13 -21.66
C GLY A 344 -33.35 13.75 -20.39
N GLN A 345 -33.27 13.05 -19.26
CA GLN A 345 -33.65 13.62 -17.96
C GLN A 345 -32.65 14.69 -17.49
N ILE A 346 -31.34 14.42 -17.58
CA ILE A 346 -30.27 15.37 -17.25
C ILE A 346 -30.39 16.62 -18.13
N GLN A 347 -30.65 16.47 -19.43
CA GLN A 347 -30.85 17.59 -20.34
C GLN A 347 -31.98 18.54 -19.89
N ARG A 348 -33.11 17.98 -19.43
CA ARG A 348 -34.28 18.76 -19.02
C ARG A 348 -34.11 19.41 -17.64
N SER A 349 -33.47 18.71 -16.71
CA SER A 349 -33.39 19.13 -15.30
C SER A 349 -32.10 19.86 -14.96
N TYR A 350 -31.01 19.52 -15.62
CA TYR A 350 -29.64 19.96 -15.29
C TYR A 350 -28.84 20.28 -16.57
N PRO A 351 -29.18 21.36 -17.30
CA PRO A 351 -28.56 21.68 -18.59
C PRO A 351 -27.04 21.87 -18.50
N GLU A 352 -26.53 22.43 -17.41
CA GLU A 352 -25.07 22.57 -17.19
C GLU A 352 -24.35 21.21 -17.08
N SER A 353 -24.93 20.25 -16.35
CA SER A 353 -24.37 18.89 -16.29
C SER A 353 -24.49 18.18 -17.63
N TYR A 354 -25.51 18.51 -18.44
CA TYR A 354 -25.65 17.98 -19.78
C TYR A 354 -24.55 18.47 -20.73
N GLU A 355 -24.14 19.74 -20.67
CA GLU A 355 -23.01 20.25 -21.47
C GLU A 355 -21.69 19.51 -21.18
N ASN A 356 -21.47 19.15 -19.91
CA ASN A 356 -20.35 18.31 -19.50
C ASN A 356 -20.49 16.88 -20.03
N LEU A 357 -21.69 16.30 -19.96
CA LEU A 357 -22.00 14.96 -20.48
C LEU A 357 -21.78 14.87 -21.99
N GLN A 358 -22.16 15.91 -22.73
CA GLN A 358 -21.93 16.02 -24.17
C GLN A 358 -20.43 16.09 -24.50
N GLY A 359 -19.63 16.65 -23.59
CA GLY A 359 -18.20 16.86 -23.76
C GLY A 359 -17.83 18.20 -24.40
N ILE A 360 -18.78 19.15 -24.49
CA ILE A 360 -18.50 20.51 -24.98
C ILE A 360 -17.56 21.25 -24.02
N ARG A 361 -17.70 21.01 -22.71
CA ARG A 361 -16.80 21.50 -21.66
C ARG A 361 -15.51 20.67 -21.57
N SER A 362 -14.84 20.48 -22.70
CA SER A 362 -13.72 19.56 -22.87
C SER A 362 -12.53 19.83 -21.94
N TRP A 363 -12.25 21.10 -21.60
CA TRP A 363 -11.17 21.47 -20.68
C TRP A 363 -11.48 21.16 -19.20
N GLU A 364 -12.76 21.21 -18.79
CA GLU A 364 -13.17 20.75 -17.45
C GLU A 364 -12.93 19.25 -17.32
N ARG A 365 -13.20 18.49 -18.38
CA ARG A 365 -12.96 17.04 -18.44
C ARG A 365 -11.48 16.68 -18.34
N VAL A 366 -10.60 17.44 -19.01
CA VAL A 366 -9.14 17.32 -18.88
C VAL A 366 -8.70 17.65 -17.45
N GLY A 367 -9.24 18.71 -16.84
CA GLY A 367 -8.95 19.03 -15.44
C GLY A 367 -9.30 17.87 -14.49
N ALA A 368 -10.46 17.24 -14.70
CA ALA A 368 -10.88 16.06 -13.92
C ALA A 368 -10.02 14.82 -14.18
N GLY A 369 -9.62 14.57 -15.44
CA GLY A 369 -8.72 13.47 -15.80
C GLY A 369 -7.33 13.64 -15.19
N PHE A 370 -6.75 14.83 -15.29
CA PHE A 370 -5.48 15.16 -14.63
C PHE A 370 -5.54 14.99 -13.11
N LEU A 371 -6.62 15.45 -12.47
CA LEU A 371 -6.85 15.22 -11.04
C LEU A 371 -6.97 13.72 -10.71
N ALA A 372 -7.59 12.92 -11.57
CA ALA A 372 -7.67 11.47 -11.41
C ALA A 372 -6.27 10.84 -11.43
N ILE A 373 -5.40 11.22 -12.38
CA ILE A 373 -4.01 10.73 -12.43
C ILE A 373 -3.27 11.09 -11.15
N LEU A 374 -3.33 12.37 -10.75
CA LEU A 374 -2.57 12.85 -9.60
C LEU A 374 -3.04 12.17 -8.32
N SER A 375 -4.35 12.00 -8.15
CA SER A 375 -4.95 11.24 -7.05
C SER A 375 -4.45 9.79 -7.06
N ALA A 376 -4.56 9.11 -8.21
CA ALA A 376 -4.17 7.70 -8.35
C ALA A 376 -2.68 7.50 -8.07
N LEU A 377 -1.82 8.38 -8.58
CA LEU A 377 -0.38 8.30 -8.40
C LEU A 377 0.02 8.50 -6.93
N LEU A 378 -0.50 9.54 -6.29
CA LEU A 378 -0.17 9.85 -4.89
C LEU A 378 -0.69 8.79 -3.93
N PHE A 379 -1.88 8.27 -4.20
CA PHE A 379 -2.43 7.12 -3.49
C PHE A 379 -1.55 5.87 -3.66
N ALA A 380 -1.28 5.50 -4.91
CA ALA A 380 -0.59 4.26 -5.24
C ALA A 380 0.86 4.24 -4.72
N LEU A 381 1.56 5.38 -4.63
CA LEU A 381 2.94 5.42 -4.14
C LEU A 381 3.11 4.76 -2.76
N PHE A 382 2.24 5.08 -1.82
CA PHE A 382 2.27 4.49 -0.49
C PHE A 382 1.71 3.07 -0.50
N ASP A 383 0.56 2.86 -1.14
CA ASP A 383 -0.16 1.58 -1.17
C ASP A 383 0.66 0.46 -1.84
N ILE A 384 1.28 0.74 -3.00
CA ILE A 384 2.20 -0.18 -3.69
C ILE A 384 3.38 -0.52 -2.77
N THR A 385 3.98 0.47 -2.11
CA THR A 385 5.15 0.22 -1.25
C THR A 385 4.78 -0.64 -0.04
N ALA A 386 3.65 -0.36 0.61
CA ALA A 386 3.16 -1.16 1.72
C ALA A 386 2.89 -2.60 1.27
N SER A 387 2.24 -2.77 0.12
CA SER A 387 1.93 -4.08 -0.46
C SER A 387 3.19 -4.87 -0.81
N ILE A 388 4.20 -4.24 -1.42
CA ILE A 388 5.52 -4.87 -1.68
C ILE A 388 6.18 -5.31 -0.38
N LEU A 389 6.13 -4.51 0.68
CA LEU A 389 6.74 -4.86 1.97
C LEU A 389 6.04 -6.03 2.64
N ILE A 390 4.71 -6.08 2.55
CA ILE A 390 3.92 -7.20 3.02
C ILE A 390 4.31 -8.47 2.27
N ILE A 391 4.34 -8.38 0.93
CA ILE A 391 4.79 -9.45 0.03
C ILE A 391 6.20 -9.94 0.38
N LEU A 392 7.16 -9.04 0.59
CA LEU A 392 8.52 -9.40 0.98
C LEU A 392 8.56 -10.10 2.34
N GLY A 393 7.67 -9.73 3.26
CA GLY A 393 7.51 -10.42 4.54
C GLY A 393 7.07 -11.87 4.38
N PHE A 394 6.06 -12.15 3.54
CA PHE A 394 5.66 -13.52 3.19
C PHE A 394 6.81 -14.29 2.53
N LEU A 395 7.55 -13.65 1.61
CA LEU A 395 8.71 -14.26 0.95
C LEU A 395 9.78 -14.68 1.97
N LEU A 396 10.08 -13.85 2.97
CA LEU A 396 11.06 -14.16 4.02
C LEU A 396 10.66 -15.39 4.86
N ILE A 397 9.36 -15.58 5.13
CA ILE A 397 8.85 -16.76 5.84
C ILE A 397 9.11 -18.02 5.02
N ARG A 398 8.82 -17.98 3.72
CA ARG A 398 9.09 -19.12 2.81
C ARG A 398 10.57 -19.45 2.72
N TRP A 399 11.45 -18.43 2.65
CA TRP A 399 12.89 -18.65 2.73
C TRP A 399 13.33 -19.25 4.07
N ALA A 400 12.70 -18.85 5.18
CA ALA A 400 13.01 -19.42 6.49
C ALA A 400 12.68 -20.91 6.56
N ILE A 401 11.59 -21.35 5.92
CA ILE A 401 11.20 -22.76 5.80
C ILE A 401 12.28 -23.56 5.04
N ILE A 402 12.76 -23.04 3.90
CA ILE A 402 13.83 -23.68 3.11
C ILE A 402 15.14 -23.76 3.92
N ALA A 403 15.46 -22.72 4.71
CA ALA A 403 16.67 -22.67 5.53
C ALA A 403 16.60 -23.53 6.80
N LEU A 404 15.41 -23.95 7.21
CA LEU A 404 15.16 -24.60 8.49
C LEU A 404 15.94 -25.91 8.68
N PRO A 405 16.08 -26.82 7.68
CA PRO A 405 16.88 -28.03 7.86
C PRO A 405 18.37 -27.76 8.06
N ILE A 406 18.93 -26.73 7.41
CA ILE A 406 20.34 -26.34 7.59
C ILE A 406 20.54 -25.83 9.03
N ILE A 407 19.71 -24.88 9.44
CA ILE A 407 19.82 -24.24 10.74
C ILE A 407 19.45 -25.22 11.87
N GLY A 408 18.54 -26.14 11.60
CA GLY A 408 18.11 -27.21 12.51
C GLY A 408 19.27 -28.09 12.97
N THR A 409 20.16 -28.50 12.06
CA THR A 409 21.34 -29.30 12.45
C THR A 409 22.22 -28.57 13.48
N ILE A 410 22.43 -27.27 13.29
CA ILE A 410 23.21 -26.43 14.22
C ILE A 410 22.43 -26.19 15.52
N ALA A 411 21.12 -26.04 15.43
CA ALA A 411 20.24 -25.78 16.57
C ALA A 411 20.12 -26.97 17.53
N ILE A 412 20.28 -28.21 17.03
CA ILE A 412 20.35 -29.43 17.85
C ILE A 412 21.57 -29.40 18.77
N LEU A 413 22.74 -29.02 18.24
CA LEU A 413 24.00 -29.02 19.00
C LEU A 413 24.07 -27.92 20.06
N LYS A 414 23.50 -26.74 19.78
CA LYS A 414 23.55 -25.60 20.68
C LYS A 414 22.14 -25.11 20.96
N PRO A 415 21.56 -25.50 22.11
CA PRO A 415 20.24 -25.03 22.51
C PRO A 415 20.16 -23.51 22.43
N ALA A 416 19.22 -23.02 21.63
CA ALA A 416 19.02 -21.58 21.39
C ALA A 416 20.32 -20.86 20.94
N GLY A 417 21.12 -21.51 20.10
CA GLY A 417 22.33 -20.96 19.49
C GLY A 417 22.05 -19.75 18.59
N GLY A 418 23.11 -18.98 18.28
CA GLY A 418 22.99 -17.72 17.55
C GLY A 418 22.29 -17.83 16.19
N GLY A 419 22.51 -18.92 15.44
CA GLY A 419 21.91 -19.13 14.13
C GLY A 419 20.38 -19.29 14.18
N PHE A 420 19.87 -20.14 15.05
CA PHE A 420 18.42 -20.36 15.20
C PHE A 420 17.70 -19.13 15.78
N LYS A 421 18.30 -18.48 16.79
CA LYS A 421 17.78 -17.19 17.31
C LYS A 421 17.74 -16.13 16.21
N ARG A 422 18.77 -16.06 15.36
CA ARG A 422 18.80 -15.12 14.24
C ARG A 422 17.68 -15.41 13.24
N LEU A 423 17.43 -16.67 12.89
CA LEU A 423 16.32 -17.06 12.02
C LEU A 423 14.98 -16.63 12.60
N ILE A 424 14.69 -17.02 13.84
CA ILE A 424 13.45 -16.63 14.52
C ILE A 424 13.31 -15.10 14.57
N ASN A 425 14.39 -14.38 14.93
CA ASN A 425 14.34 -12.92 15.00
C ASN A 425 14.06 -12.28 13.64
N ILE A 426 14.59 -12.84 12.54
CA ILE A 426 14.30 -12.36 11.18
C ILE A 426 12.82 -12.59 10.85
N VAL A 427 12.32 -13.82 11.07
CA VAL A 427 10.91 -14.17 10.81
C VAL A 427 9.97 -13.33 11.66
N LEU A 428 10.22 -13.21 12.95
CA LEU A 428 9.42 -12.41 13.87
C LEU A 428 9.44 -10.93 13.49
N SER A 429 10.60 -10.40 13.09
CA SER A 429 10.71 -9.02 12.60
C SER A 429 9.93 -8.83 11.30
N ALA A 430 9.92 -9.83 10.41
CA ALA A 430 9.14 -9.80 9.18
C ALA A 430 7.63 -9.78 9.49
N VAL A 431 7.15 -10.69 10.35
CA VAL A 431 5.74 -10.75 10.77
C VAL A 431 5.29 -9.43 11.41
N ILE A 432 6.07 -8.89 12.35
CA ILE A 432 5.75 -7.60 12.99
C ILE A 432 5.71 -6.47 11.96
N ASN A 433 6.66 -6.43 11.01
CA ASN A 433 6.65 -5.42 9.97
C ASN A 433 5.45 -5.56 9.04
N VAL A 434 5.10 -6.77 8.61
CA VAL A 434 3.92 -7.06 7.80
C VAL A 434 2.67 -6.54 8.49
N ILE A 435 2.47 -6.90 9.76
CA ILE A 435 1.32 -6.42 10.55
C ILE A 435 1.30 -4.90 10.60
N ILE A 436 2.43 -4.25 10.94
CA ILE A 436 2.49 -2.78 11.02
C ILE A 436 2.17 -2.11 9.68
N PHE A 437 2.67 -2.64 8.56
CA PHE A 437 2.36 -2.10 7.24
C PHE A 437 0.91 -2.36 6.83
N GLY A 438 0.35 -3.52 7.19
CA GLY A 438 -1.08 -3.81 7.03
C GLY A 438 -1.96 -2.82 7.79
N VAL A 439 -1.66 -2.56 9.07
CA VAL A 439 -2.38 -1.56 9.87
C VAL A 439 -2.25 -0.18 9.24
N ALA A 440 -1.04 0.21 8.85
CA ALA A 440 -0.81 1.53 8.31
C ALA A 440 -1.50 1.74 6.96
N ALA A 441 -1.58 0.70 6.12
CA ALA A 441 -2.37 0.71 4.89
C ALA A 441 -3.87 0.89 5.21
N ALA A 442 -4.39 0.16 6.20
CA ALA A 442 -5.78 0.30 6.64
C ALA A 442 -6.10 1.73 7.11
N VAL A 443 -5.27 2.28 8.00
CA VAL A 443 -5.41 3.66 8.50
C VAL A 443 -5.29 4.67 7.36
N TYR A 444 -4.35 4.46 6.44
CA TYR A 444 -4.18 5.34 5.29
C TYR A 444 -5.42 5.34 4.40
N LEU A 445 -5.97 4.17 4.10
CA LEU A 445 -7.20 4.03 3.32
C LEU A 445 -8.38 4.71 3.99
N PHE A 446 -8.54 4.52 5.30
CA PHE A 446 -9.55 5.22 6.08
C PHE A 446 -9.38 6.74 5.98
N ALA A 447 -8.16 7.26 6.14
CA ALA A 447 -7.90 8.69 6.00
C ALA A 447 -8.21 9.20 4.59
N VAL A 448 -7.83 8.45 3.55
CA VAL A 448 -8.10 8.80 2.14
C VAL A 448 -9.60 8.83 1.85
N ASP A 449 -10.34 7.84 2.33
CA ASP A 449 -11.81 7.78 2.24
C ASP A 449 -12.46 9.03 2.85
N GLN A 450 -12.06 9.40 4.06
CA GLN A 450 -12.56 10.61 4.74
C GLN A 450 -12.18 11.91 4.02
N ILE A 451 -10.96 11.98 3.47
CA ILE A 451 -10.52 13.14 2.68
C ILE A 451 -11.36 13.28 1.41
N LEU A 452 -11.62 12.17 0.70
CA LEU A 452 -12.34 12.19 -0.57
C LEU A 452 -13.85 12.40 -0.42
N SER A 453 -14.43 11.98 0.71
CA SER A 453 -15.84 12.23 1.06
C SER A 453 -16.10 13.64 1.60
N SER A 454 -15.06 14.37 2.01
CA SER A 454 -15.19 15.74 2.50
C SER A 454 -15.63 16.75 1.42
N LYS A 455 -16.34 17.82 1.81
CA LYS A 455 -16.76 18.94 0.93
C LYS A 455 -15.61 19.90 0.56
N LEU A 456 -14.36 19.45 0.62
CA LEU A 456 -13.18 20.25 0.31
C LEU A 456 -13.00 20.41 -1.21
N ALA A 457 -12.28 21.46 -1.61
CA ALA A 457 -11.90 21.64 -3.01
C ALA A 457 -11.09 20.42 -3.51
N PRO A 458 -11.32 19.91 -4.74
CA PRO A 458 -10.67 18.69 -5.22
C PRO A 458 -9.14 18.73 -5.18
N TRP A 459 -8.52 19.87 -5.53
CA TRP A 459 -7.06 20.03 -5.48
C TRP A 459 -6.51 19.90 -4.04
N LEU A 460 -7.29 20.34 -3.04
CA LEU A 460 -6.94 20.24 -1.63
C LEU A 460 -7.06 18.79 -1.15
N GLN A 461 -8.08 18.05 -1.61
CA GLN A 461 -8.18 16.60 -1.35
C GLN A 461 -6.91 15.88 -1.82
N VAL A 462 -6.46 16.16 -3.04
CA VAL A 462 -5.24 15.57 -3.60
C VAL A 462 -3.99 15.93 -2.79
N LEU A 463 -3.87 17.20 -2.37
CA LEU A 463 -2.78 17.64 -1.51
C LEU A 463 -2.79 16.93 -0.15
N LEU A 464 -3.96 16.75 0.45
CA LEU A 464 -4.09 16.03 1.72
C LEU A 464 -3.76 14.54 1.58
N ILE A 465 -4.13 13.90 0.46
CA ILE A 465 -3.72 12.52 0.14
C ILE A 465 -2.19 12.43 0.02
N ALA A 466 -1.55 13.40 -0.66
CA ALA A 466 -0.09 13.47 -0.74
C ALA A 466 0.56 13.61 0.64
N LEU A 467 0.04 14.53 1.46
CA LEU A 467 0.58 14.84 2.78
C LEU A 467 0.40 13.68 3.75
N THR A 468 -0.77 13.02 3.75
CA THR A 468 -1.02 11.83 4.57
C THR A 468 -0.14 10.67 4.14
N GLY A 469 0.02 10.43 2.83
CA GLY A 469 0.94 9.42 2.31
C GLY A 469 2.39 9.71 2.71
N ALA A 470 2.84 10.96 2.57
CA ALA A 470 4.17 11.39 3.00
C ALA A 470 4.38 11.27 4.51
N ALA A 471 3.37 11.61 5.32
CA ALA A 471 3.41 11.45 6.77
C ALA A 471 3.53 9.97 7.16
N ALA A 472 2.70 9.10 6.56
CA ALA A 472 2.78 7.65 6.75
C ALA A 472 4.17 7.11 6.37
N TRP A 473 4.73 7.59 5.25
CA TRP A 473 6.09 7.25 4.82
C TRP A 473 7.17 7.67 5.83
N MET A 474 7.09 8.89 6.35
CA MET A 474 8.05 9.43 7.33
C MET A 474 7.96 8.71 8.68
N LEU A 475 6.76 8.29 9.09
CA LEU A 475 6.51 7.55 10.32
C LEU A 475 7.03 6.11 10.23
N LEU A 476 6.67 5.39 9.16
CA LEU A 476 7.04 3.98 9.00
C LEU A 476 8.50 3.79 8.61
N ARG A 477 9.10 4.76 7.91
CA ARG A 477 10.46 4.72 7.36
C ARG A 477 10.74 3.38 6.66
N PRO A 478 9.99 3.05 5.60
CA PRO A 478 10.02 1.74 4.96
C PRO A 478 11.44 1.29 4.61
N TYR A 479 12.29 2.18 4.08
CA TYR A 479 13.69 1.88 3.78
C TYR A 479 14.50 1.38 4.99
N ARG A 480 14.29 1.95 6.18
CA ARG A 480 15.01 1.49 7.38
C ARG A 480 14.54 0.11 7.82
N ARG A 481 13.27 -0.20 7.59
CA ARG A 481 12.70 -1.52 7.89
C ARG A 481 13.14 -2.56 6.86
N MET A 482 13.28 -2.21 5.58
CA MET A 482 13.91 -3.08 4.56
C MET A 482 15.34 -3.48 4.96
N LEU A 483 16.15 -2.53 5.44
CA LEU A 483 17.48 -2.84 5.95
C LEU A 483 17.47 -3.66 7.26
N ALA A 484 16.40 -3.57 8.05
CA ALA A 484 16.22 -4.39 9.25
C ALA A 484 15.75 -5.82 8.93
N LEU A 485 14.96 -6.00 7.86
CA LEU A 485 14.53 -7.31 7.34
C LEU A 485 15.71 -8.16 6.85
N GLY A 486 16.80 -7.53 6.38
CA GLY A 486 18.07 -8.20 6.07
C GLY A 486 18.87 -8.69 7.29
N GLY A 487 18.31 -8.62 8.49
CA GLY A 487 18.97 -8.95 9.75
C GLY A 487 19.83 -7.79 10.24
N GLY A 488 19.37 -7.11 11.28
CA GLY A 488 20.11 -6.06 11.99
C GLY A 488 21.55 -6.50 12.31
N GLY A 489 22.48 -5.97 11.53
CA GLY A 489 23.85 -6.45 11.43
C GLY A 489 24.33 -6.28 9.99
N SER A 490 24.33 -5.02 9.53
CA SER A 490 25.00 -4.52 8.33
C SER A 490 25.29 -5.56 7.24
N MET A 491 24.34 -5.78 6.34
CA MET A 491 24.61 -6.39 5.03
C MET A 491 25.66 -5.58 4.24
N ARG A 492 25.85 -4.28 4.58
CA ARG A 492 26.96 -3.45 4.10
C ARG A 492 28.32 -3.90 4.63
N ASP A 493 28.44 -4.39 5.87
CA ASP A 493 29.72 -4.81 6.45
C ASP A 493 30.20 -6.16 5.89
N SER A 494 29.28 -6.97 5.35
CA SER A 494 29.59 -8.26 4.74
C SER A 494 29.89 -8.19 3.23
N PHE A 495 29.34 -7.22 2.50
CA PHE A 495 29.57 -7.05 1.05
C PHE A 495 30.59 -5.96 0.70
N TRP A 496 30.69 -4.90 1.50
CA TRP A 496 31.64 -3.81 1.32
C TRP A 496 32.48 -3.72 2.58
N GLY A 497 33.64 -4.40 2.54
CA GLY A 497 34.46 -4.76 3.69
C GLY A 497 34.53 -3.71 4.80
N ALA A 498 34.36 -4.21 6.03
CA ALA A 498 34.68 -3.56 7.30
C ALA A 498 35.38 -2.21 7.15
N SER A 499 34.64 -1.13 7.38
CA SER A 499 35.23 0.21 7.49
C SER A 499 36.38 0.14 8.50
N LYS A 500 37.58 0.50 8.06
CA LYS A 500 38.85 0.49 8.81
C LYS A 500 38.81 1.16 10.19
N LYS A 501 37.74 1.87 10.55
CA LYS A 501 37.61 2.59 11.82
C LYS A 501 37.40 1.72 13.06
N GLU A 502 36.81 0.53 12.94
CA GLU A 502 36.58 -0.32 14.13
C GLU A 502 37.84 -1.10 14.56
N LYS A 503 38.81 -1.28 13.66
CA LYS A 503 40.13 -1.85 14.01
C LYS A 503 41.06 -0.82 14.65
N GLU A 504 40.98 0.46 14.31
CA GLU A 504 41.84 1.49 14.91
C GLU A 504 41.46 1.82 16.37
N GLU A 505 40.19 1.70 16.75
CA GLU A 505 39.76 1.95 18.13
C GLU A 505 40.20 0.83 19.09
N LYS A 506 40.20 -0.44 18.63
CA LYS A 506 40.74 -1.56 19.42
C LYS A 506 42.26 -1.58 19.48
N VAL A 507 42.96 -1.12 18.44
CA VAL A 507 44.44 -1.01 18.47
C VAL A 507 44.90 0.12 19.39
N LYS A 508 44.18 1.25 19.46
CA LYS A 508 44.49 2.34 20.41
C LYS A 508 44.27 1.98 21.88
N ILE A 509 43.32 1.09 22.20
CA ILE A 509 43.12 0.61 23.57
C ILE A 509 44.23 -0.37 23.99
N VAL A 510 44.78 -1.14 23.04
CA VAL A 510 45.91 -2.06 23.30
C VAL A 510 47.25 -1.31 23.39
N GLU A 511 47.50 -0.29 22.57
CA GLU A 511 48.74 0.50 22.66
C GLU A 511 48.81 1.41 23.90
N ARG A 512 47.66 1.82 24.46
CA ARG A 512 47.64 2.62 25.70
C ARG A 512 47.79 1.77 26.97
N GLY A 513 47.60 0.45 26.88
CA GLY A 513 47.91 -0.51 27.95
C GLY A 513 49.35 -1.01 27.95
N ALA A 514 50.12 -0.76 26.88
CA ALA A 514 51.49 -1.29 26.72
C ALA A 514 52.61 -0.30 27.09
N ARG A 515 52.30 0.90 27.60
CA ARG A 515 53.26 1.85 28.17
C ARG A 515 52.88 2.19 29.60
N GLY A 516 53.16 1.27 30.51
CA GLY A 516 52.96 1.47 31.93
C GLY A 516 53.41 0.26 32.74
N SER A 517 54.64 0.33 33.22
CA SER A 517 55.20 -0.45 34.34
C SER A 517 55.49 -1.93 34.11
N GLY A 518 56.79 -2.24 34.09
CA GLY A 518 57.30 -3.59 34.33
C GLY A 518 57.21 -3.99 35.81
N GLY A 519 57.38 -5.29 36.07
CA GLY A 519 57.47 -5.85 37.43
C GLY A 519 57.06 -7.31 37.51
N THR A 520 58.03 -8.20 37.25
CA THR A 520 58.28 -9.52 37.89
C THR A 520 57.13 -10.41 38.42
N SER A 521 57.22 -11.68 37.97
CA SER A 521 57.03 -12.96 38.70
C SER A 521 55.65 -13.39 39.22
N GLY A 522 55.34 -14.67 38.95
CA GLY A 522 54.68 -15.53 39.94
C GLY A 522 53.33 -16.12 39.53
N GLU A 523 53.37 -17.40 39.16
CA GLU A 523 52.41 -18.47 39.44
C GLU A 523 51.15 -18.13 40.28
N GLU A 524 49.98 -18.62 39.82
CA GLU A 524 48.91 -19.32 40.57
C GLU A 524 47.48 -18.97 40.12
N ARG A 525 46.78 -20.03 39.70
CA ARG A 525 45.31 -20.22 39.77
C ARG A 525 45.04 -20.92 41.14
N PRO A 526 43.81 -21.10 41.69
CA PRO A 526 42.46 -20.71 41.25
C PRO A 526 41.49 -20.29 42.42
N GLU A 527 40.18 -20.18 42.12
CA GLU A 527 39.00 -20.51 42.97
C GLU A 527 38.24 -19.45 43.81
N THR A 528 36.90 -19.53 43.62
CA THR A 528 35.76 -19.34 44.58
C THR A 528 35.35 -17.93 45.01
N ARG A 529 34.08 -17.52 44.75
CA ARG A 529 32.83 -17.68 45.56
C ARG A 529 32.88 -16.76 46.79
N SER A 530 31.94 -15.87 47.13
CA SER A 530 30.47 -15.92 47.27
C SER A 530 29.97 -14.46 47.44
N GLU A 531 28.69 -14.14 47.22
CA GLU A 531 27.71 -13.65 48.25
C GLU A 531 28.16 -12.39 49.03
N GLU A 532 27.38 -11.34 49.30
CA GLU A 532 25.96 -11.22 49.60
C GLU A 532 25.62 -9.73 49.84
N LEU A 533 24.35 -9.37 49.65
CA LEU A 533 23.56 -8.47 50.50
C LEU A 533 24.03 -7.02 50.84
N THR A 534 23.26 -6.03 50.40
CA THR A 534 22.23 -5.31 51.20
C THR A 534 22.11 -3.82 50.80
N ARG A 535 20.85 -3.39 50.63
CA ARG A 535 20.37 -2.01 50.56
C ARG A 535 20.76 -1.19 51.80
N VAL A 536 21.07 0.10 51.61
CA VAL A 536 20.68 1.16 52.56
C VAL A 536 20.21 2.38 51.76
N MET A 537 19.06 2.89 52.18
CA MET A 537 18.33 4.09 51.72
C MET A 537 18.65 5.27 52.65
N ASP A 538 18.16 6.47 52.29
CA ASP A 538 18.00 7.69 53.11
C ASP A 538 19.24 8.61 53.24
N ASP A 539 19.17 9.95 53.27
CA ASP A 539 18.16 11.00 52.98
C ASP A 539 18.87 12.39 53.16
N ALA A 540 18.26 13.49 52.68
CA ALA A 540 18.48 14.91 53.04
C ALA A 540 19.86 15.58 52.74
N GLY A 541 20.02 16.86 52.33
CA GLY A 541 19.15 18.05 52.27
C GLY A 541 19.71 19.18 53.15
N SER A 542 20.01 20.37 52.58
CA SER A 542 20.29 21.69 53.24
C SER A 542 21.70 21.84 53.90
N ASP A 543 22.48 22.94 53.93
CA ASP A 543 22.33 24.41 53.75
C ASP A 543 23.75 25.07 53.60
N ARG A 544 24.02 25.99 52.65
CA ARG A 544 24.19 27.49 52.78
C ARG A 544 25.68 28.03 52.87
N PRO A 545 25.99 29.37 52.83
CA PRO A 545 26.70 30.06 51.71
C PRO A 545 27.86 31.07 52.09
N GLU A 546 28.51 31.74 51.10
CA GLU A 546 29.11 33.14 51.10
C GLU A 546 29.95 33.35 49.81
N VAL A 547 29.77 34.31 48.88
CA VAL A 547 29.82 35.82 48.79
C VAL A 547 31.24 36.45 48.77
N ARG A 548 31.69 36.98 47.61
CA ARG A 548 32.50 38.24 47.39
C ARG A 548 32.71 38.54 45.86
N ARG A 549 31.95 39.45 45.22
CA ARG A 549 32.21 40.88 44.82
C ARG A 549 33.45 41.21 43.95
N ASP A 550 33.23 41.42 42.62
CA ASP A 550 33.38 42.63 41.73
C ASP A 550 34.56 43.63 41.91
N PRO A 551 34.97 44.48 40.90
CA PRO A 551 34.14 45.11 39.83
C PRO A 551 34.76 45.39 38.41
N ALA A 552 33.91 45.96 37.52
CA ALA A 552 34.09 46.32 36.09
C ALA A 552 34.92 47.60 35.78
N PRO A 553 35.14 47.99 34.49
CA PRO A 553 34.19 48.93 33.84
C PRO A 553 34.01 48.84 32.28
N ALA A 554 32.83 49.32 31.82
CA ALA A 554 32.48 50.19 30.64
C ALA A 554 33.01 49.90 29.21
N ALA A 555 32.38 50.24 28.06
CA ALA A 555 31.04 50.66 27.63
C ALA A 555 31.06 50.88 26.07
N ARG A 556 29.87 50.85 25.43
CA ARG A 556 29.43 51.51 24.16
C ARG A 556 29.74 50.92 22.75
N SER A 557 28.68 50.41 22.12
CA SER A 557 27.98 50.93 20.90
C SER A 557 28.75 51.48 19.69
N GLY A 558 28.47 50.94 18.49
CA GLY A 558 28.38 51.74 17.23
C GLY A 558 28.76 51.06 15.91
N SER A 559 27.76 50.84 15.03
CA SER A 559 27.71 50.91 13.54
C SER A 559 28.84 50.37 12.61
N ALA A 560 28.39 49.66 11.55
CA ALA A 560 29.09 49.27 10.29
C ALA A 560 29.49 50.50 9.40
N PRO A 561 29.97 50.39 8.11
CA PRO A 561 30.37 49.27 7.24
C PRO A 561 31.69 49.52 6.41
N GLY A 562 32.10 48.58 5.53
CA GLY A 562 33.08 48.82 4.44
C GLY A 562 34.01 47.63 4.16
N MET A 563 33.80 46.87 3.08
CA MET A 563 34.35 47.04 1.73
C MET A 563 35.82 46.59 1.59
N SER A 564 36.06 45.50 0.86
CA SER A 564 37.32 45.31 0.12
C SER A 564 37.02 44.73 -1.26
N VAL A 565 37.54 45.44 -2.26
CA VAL A 565 37.46 45.17 -3.70
C VAL A 565 38.85 44.74 -4.15
N TYR A 566 38.98 43.64 -4.90
CA TYR A 566 39.97 43.53 -5.97
C TYR A 566 39.60 42.43 -7.01
N ARG A 567 39.42 42.87 -8.25
CA ARG A 567 39.43 42.18 -9.57
C ARG A 567 40.75 42.64 -10.27
N PRO A 568 41.20 42.21 -11.49
CA PRO A 568 40.54 41.46 -12.58
C PRO A 568 41.42 40.41 -13.33
N GLY A 569 40.86 39.54 -14.17
CA GLY A 569 40.83 39.64 -15.66
C GLY A 569 41.24 38.27 -16.28
N GLY A 570 40.83 37.78 -17.46
CA GLY A 570 40.00 38.24 -18.58
C GLY A 570 39.43 37.02 -19.36
N ARG A 571 38.38 37.21 -20.20
CA ARG A 571 38.33 37.06 -21.69
C ARG A 571 38.75 35.66 -22.22
N ARG A 572 38.08 34.97 -23.17
CA ARG A 572 37.10 35.34 -24.22
C ARG A 572 36.62 34.05 -24.97
N THR A 573 35.39 34.07 -25.50
CA THR A 573 34.88 33.51 -26.80
C THR A 573 34.72 32.00 -27.11
N GLY A 574 33.56 31.70 -27.73
CA GLY A 574 33.35 30.70 -28.80
C GLY A 574 32.22 29.69 -28.51
N SER A 575 30.98 29.89 -28.99
CA SER A 575 30.36 29.19 -30.15
C SER A 575 30.36 27.65 -30.03
N THR A 576 29.24 26.92 -30.10
CA THR A 576 28.43 26.75 -31.32
C THR A 576 27.05 26.15 -30.97
N VAL A 577 26.02 26.70 -31.61
CA VAL A 577 24.66 26.17 -31.74
C VAL A 577 24.62 25.27 -32.98
N THR A 578 24.07 24.07 -32.87
CA THR A 578 23.54 23.33 -34.03
C THR A 578 22.23 22.65 -33.66
N ALA A 579 21.17 23.13 -34.29
CA ALA A 579 19.89 22.47 -34.45
C ALA A 579 20.01 21.30 -35.43
N TYR A 580 19.22 20.25 -35.23
CA TYR A 580 18.86 19.30 -36.29
C TYR A 580 17.39 18.92 -36.12
N GLU A 581 16.60 19.21 -37.14
CA GLU A 581 15.20 18.86 -37.33
C GLU A 581 15.11 17.74 -38.41
N PRO A 582 13.93 17.14 -38.68
CA PRO A 582 13.75 15.70 -38.79
C PRO A 582 13.69 15.19 -40.23
N SER A 583 13.79 13.87 -40.42
CA SER A 583 13.53 13.21 -41.70
C SER A 583 12.44 12.14 -41.60
N GLU A 584 11.70 12.09 -42.71
CA GLU A 584 10.47 11.37 -43.04
C GLU A 584 10.54 9.83 -43.09
N SER A 585 9.41 9.26 -42.66
CA SER A 585 8.59 8.22 -43.32
C SER A 585 9.04 6.74 -43.45
N PRO A 586 8.08 5.79 -43.38
CA PRO A 586 8.34 4.37 -43.12
C PRO A 586 8.35 3.50 -44.39
N ARG A 587 9.13 2.41 -44.37
CA ARG A 587 9.10 1.36 -45.39
C ARG A 587 8.10 0.26 -45.02
N VAL A 588 7.20 0.02 -45.96
CA VAL A 588 6.29 -1.12 -46.09
C VAL A 588 7.09 -2.41 -46.26
N PHE A 589 6.77 -3.46 -45.51
CA PHE A 589 7.19 -4.84 -45.79
C PHE A 589 5.95 -5.68 -46.07
N SER A 590 5.76 -6.04 -47.34
CA SER A 590 4.81 -7.06 -47.79
C SER A 590 5.45 -8.44 -47.63
N SER A 591 4.86 -9.32 -46.81
CA SER A 591 5.17 -10.76 -46.83
C SER A 591 4.00 -11.52 -47.46
N SER A 592 4.33 -12.16 -48.56
CA SER A 592 3.57 -13.09 -49.37
C SER A 592 3.07 -14.32 -48.61
N ARG A 593 1.85 -14.76 -48.94
CA ARG A 593 1.37 -16.15 -48.80
C ARG A 593 2.09 -17.07 -49.79
N PRO A 594 2.07 -18.38 -49.52
CA PRO A 594 1.32 -19.25 -50.43
C PRO A 594 0.38 -20.23 -49.72
N ASP A 595 -0.65 -20.61 -50.49
CA ASP A 595 -1.67 -21.66 -50.37
C ASP A 595 -2.78 -21.54 -49.32
#